data_AF-A0A7Y5SD01-F1
#
_entry.id   AF-A0A7Y5SD01-F1
#
_cell.length_a   1.000
_cell.length_b   1.000
_cell.length_c   1.000
_cell.angle_alpha   90.00
_cell.angle_beta   90.00
_cell.angle_gamma   90.00
#
_symmetry.space_group_name_H-M   'P 1'
#
loop_
_entity.id
_entity.type
_entity.pdbx_description
1 polymer ?
#
loop_
_entity_poly.entity_id
_entity_poly.type
_entity_poly.pdbx_seq_one_letter_code
_entity_poly.pdbx_strand_id
1 'polypeptide(L)'
;MASSEEHLERWRAAGILDEAAAERIRAFERDSARSQPETGDREGPGILEALIYLGLAVAAVGVVILVGTSWEDLEDWARIAVVGVPGVLALALGAGLRTLPEPGMVRGGHIAWLAGGVLLSGATAVTGDSAGWRADDIQLATGLVATILALALWVLAPAHPQVLGIGGAAYMLSIALGGRSDEFSFLVAGISLAIVGGAGALAVERGWLEPQLPARAVVAAAITWGAFSAGFDEGWAESLVFVASAAVIALSVWRGGLVYMLAGVAGIFGGLISTITRHVDEETTAALLLILMGALLIAVVTFLARFRPWVRTSVS
;
A
#
# COMPACT_ATOMS: atom_id res chain seq x y z
N MET A 1 23.55 -26.72 12.94
CA MET A 1 23.34 -26.68 11.48
C MET A 1 24.63 -27.16 10.85
N ALA A 2 24.59 -28.29 10.14
CA ALA A 2 25.76 -28.83 9.47
C ALA A 2 26.20 -27.89 8.34
N SER A 3 27.51 -27.65 8.19
CA SER A 3 28.05 -26.78 7.14
C SER A 3 27.84 -27.40 5.75
N SER A 4 27.84 -26.59 4.67
CA SER A 4 27.67 -27.09 3.29
C SER A 4 28.65 -28.23 2.97
N GLU A 5 29.89 -28.10 3.45
CA GLU A 5 30.94 -29.11 3.27
C GLU A 5 30.61 -30.45 3.94
N GLU A 6 29.95 -30.42 5.10
CA GLU A 6 29.56 -31.60 5.85
C GLU A 6 28.44 -32.40 5.13
N HIS A 7 27.60 -31.75 4.34
CA HIS A 7 26.62 -32.42 3.49
C HIS A 7 27.27 -33.05 2.24
N LEU A 8 28.23 -32.34 1.62
CA LEU A 8 28.97 -32.85 0.47
C LEU A 8 29.78 -34.11 0.84
N GLU A 9 30.47 -34.09 1.98
CA GLU A 9 31.21 -35.27 2.47
C GLU A 9 30.27 -36.45 2.76
N ARG A 10 29.10 -36.19 3.36
CA ARG A 10 28.11 -37.23 3.64
C ARG A 10 27.55 -37.87 2.37
N TRP A 11 27.25 -37.06 1.35
CA TRP A 11 26.75 -37.55 0.06
C TRP A 11 27.81 -38.27 -0.77
N ARG A 12 29.08 -37.84 -0.67
CA ARG A 12 30.21 -38.58 -1.24
C ARG A 12 30.40 -39.92 -0.55
N ALA A 13 30.37 -39.97 0.79
CA ALA A 13 30.49 -41.21 1.56
C ALA A 13 29.36 -42.20 1.27
N ALA A 14 28.16 -41.68 0.96
CA ALA A 14 27.02 -42.49 0.53
C ALA A 14 27.07 -42.94 -0.94
N GLY A 15 28.11 -42.56 -1.70
CA GLY A 15 28.24 -42.89 -3.13
C GLY A 15 27.25 -42.17 -4.05
N ILE A 16 26.57 -41.14 -3.54
CA ILE A 16 25.58 -40.35 -4.29
C ILE A 16 26.29 -39.35 -5.22
N LEU A 17 27.44 -38.83 -4.79
CA LEU A 17 28.26 -37.90 -5.55
C LEU A 17 29.65 -38.49 -5.83
N ASP A 18 30.13 -38.31 -7.06
CA ASP A 18 31.53 -38.53 -7.41
C ASP A 18 32.38 -37.30 -7.05
N GLU A 19 33.70 -37.47 -6.97
CA GLU A 19 34.60 -36.36 -6.59
C GLU A 19 34.52 -35.20 -7.59
N ALA A 20 34.33 -35.52 -8.87
CA ALA A 20 34.19 -34.52 -9.91
C ALA A 20 32.91 -33.68 -9.75
N ALA A 21 31.78 -34.26 -9.31
CA ALA A 21 30.56 -33.52 -9.01
C ALA A 21 30.71 -32.70 -7.72
N ALA A 22 31.37 -33.23 -6.69
CA ALA A 22 31.63 -32.48 -5.47
C ALA A 22 32.48 -31.23 -5.77
N GLU A 23 33.52 -31.34 -6.60
CA GLU A 23 34.33 -30.18 -7.02
C GLU A 23 33.54 -29.17 -7.86
N ARG A 24 32.65 -29.63 -8.76
CA ARG A 24 31.77 -28.74 -9.53
C ARG A 24 30.79 -28.00 -8.62
N ILE A 25 30.23 -28.65 -7.61
CA ILE A 25 29.35 -28.01 -6.62
C ILE A 25 30.14 -27.01 -5.78
N ARG A 26 31.35 -27.35 -5.30
CA ARG A 26 32.22 -26.40 -4.59
C ARG A 26 32.59 -25.20 -5.46
N ALA A 27 32.84 -25.39 -6.76
CA ALA A 27 33.13 -24.30 -7.68
C ALA A 27 31.88 -23.42 -7.89
N PHE A 28 30.73 -24.03 -8.10
CA PHE A 28 29.44 -23.35 -8.20
C PHE A 28 29.08 -22.58 -6.93
N GLU A 29 29.31 -23.15 -5.74
CA GLU A 29 29.08 -22.48 -4.45
C GLU A 29 30.07 -21.34 -4.22
N ARG A 30 31.34 -21.47 -4.64
CA ARG A 30 32.32 -20.37 -4.57
C ARG A 30 31.96 -19.22 -5.52
N ASP A 31 31.51 -19.53 -6.73
CA ASP A 31 31.05 -18.52 -7.69
C ASP A 31 29.70 -17.94 -7.28
N SER A 32 28.82 -18.74 -6.68
CA SER A 32 27.54 -18.28 -6.11
C SER A 32 27.76 -17.45 -4.85
N ALA A 33 28.74 -17.74 -4.00
CA ALA A 33 29.10 -16.92 -2.85
C ALA A 33 29.75 -15.60 -3.28
N ARG A 34 30.39 -15.55 -4.46
CA ARG A 34 30.88 -14.30 -5.07
C ARG A 34 29.79 -13.52 -5.82
N SER A 35 28.75 -14.21 -6.31
CA SER A 35 27.71 -13.63 -7.17
C SER A 35 26.38 -13.41 -6.45
N GLN A 36 26.20 -13.98 -5.26
CA GLN A 36 25.13 -13.59 -4.35
C GLN A 36 25.51 -12.21 -3.82
N PRO A 37 24.71 -11.15 -4.08
CA PRO A 37 24.84 -9.95 -3.28
C PRO A 37 24.67 -10.39 -1.83
N GLU A 38 25.59 -10.00 -0.96
CA GLU A 38 25.65 -10.40 0.44
C GLU A 38 24.27 -10.33 1.10
N THR A 39 23.54 -11.45 1.08
CA THR A 39 22.33 -11.60 1.86
C THR A 39 22.77 -11.85 3.28
N GLY A 40 23.07 -10.78 4.03
CA GLY A 40 23.30 -10.89 5.46
C GLY A 40 24.42 -10.05 6.06
N ASP A 41 24.52 -8.77 5.70
CA ASP A 41 24.88 -7.81 6.74
C ASP A 41 23.65 -6.98 7.10
N ARG A 42 23.50 -6.72 8.39
CA ARG A 42 22.31 -6.10 8.98
C ARG A 42 22.19 -4.65 8.51
N GLU A 43 21.58 -4.39 7.37
CA GLU A 43 21.09 -3.04 7.03
C GLU A 43 19.82 -2.71 7.84
N GLY A 44 19.93 -2.79 9.18
CA GLY A 44 19.02 -2.04 10.02
C GLY A 44 19.17 -0.54 9.72
N PRO A 45 18.16 0.28 10.06
CA PRO A 45 18.28 1.72 9.89
C PRO A 45 19.55 2.22 10.58
N GLY A 46 20.46 2.81 9.82
CA GLY A 46 21.66 3.43 10.37
C GLY A 46 21.30 4.62 11.25
N ILE A 47 22.21 5.06 12.13
CA ILE A 47 21.96 6.19 13.05
C ILE A 47 21.50 7.44 12.27
N LEU A 48 22.12 7.72 11.12
CA LEU A 48 21.75 8.87 10.28
C LEU A 48 20.33 8.73 9.70
N GLU A 49 19.93 7.53 9.27
CA GLU A 49 18.58 7.25 8.77
C GLU A 49 17.54 7.40 9.90
N ALA A 50 17.85 6.89 11.09
CA ALA A 50 17.02 7.07 12.28
C ALA A 50 16.86 8.55 12.66
N LEU A 51 17.93 9.34 12.57
CA LEU A 51 17.89 10.79 12.82
C LEU A 51 17.03 11.53 11.77
N ILE A 52 17.06 11.11 10.50
CA ILE A 52 16.19 11.67 9.46
C ILE A 52 14.72 11.37 9.77
N TYR A 53 14.40 10.11 10.10
CA TYR A 53 13.03 9.74 10.46
C TYR A 53 12.55 10.45 11.72
N LEU A 54 13.42 10.58 12.73
CA LEU A 54 13.12 11.34 13.94
C LEU A 54 12.87 12.82 13.60
N GLY A 55 13.72 13.44 12.77
CA GLY A 55 13.54 14.83 12.33
C GLY A 55 12.23 15.05 11.59
N LEU A 56 11.88 14.16 10.66
CA LEU A 56 10.60 14.18 9.94
C LEU A 56 9.41 14.03 10.90
N ALA A 57 9.50 13.10 11.85
CA ALA A 57 8.43 12.88 12.84
C ALA A 57 8.26 14.09 13.77
N VAL A 58 9.35 14.66 14.27
CA VAL A 58 9.32 15.86 15.11
C VAL A 58 8.76 17.05 14.35
N ALA A 59 9.15 17.23 13.08
CA ALA A 59 8.59 18.28 12.22
C ALA A 59 7.08 18.09 12.01
N ALA A 60 6.64 16.87 11.73
CA ALA A 60 5.22 16.55 11.57
C ALA A 60 4.41 16.85 12.85
N VAL A 61 4.93 16.43 14.02
CA VAL A 61 4.31 16.74 15.32
C VAL A 61 4.28 18.25 15.57
N GLY A 62 5.35 18.97 15.24
CA GLY A 62 5.41 20.42 15.36
C GLY A 62 4.33 21.12 14.53
N VAL A 63 4.13 20.69 13.27
CA VAL A 63 3.04 21.21 12.41
C VAL A 63 1.68 20.91 13.03
N VAL A 64 1.44 19.67 13.48
CA VAL A 64 0.16 19.28 14.11
C VAL A 64 -0.12 20.10 15.38
N ILE A 65 0.88 20.30 16.24
CA ILE A 65 0.72 21.11 17.46
C ILE A 65 0.42 22.57 17.10
N LEU A 66 1.12 23.14 16.13
CA LEU A 66 0.93 24.54 15.75
C LEU A 66 -0.46 24.77 15.15
N VAL A 67 -0.91 23.85 14.29
CA VAL A 67 -2.28 23.82 13.77
C VAL A 67 -3.31 23.60 14.89
N GLY A 68 -3.02 22.77 15.88
CA GLY A 68 -3.95 22.49 16.96
C GLY A 68 -4.06 23.60 18.01
N THR A 69 -3.01 24.40 18.20
CA THR A 69 -2.94 25.35 19.34
C THR A 69 -2.98 26.81 18.94
N SER A 70 -2.48 27.18 17.75
CA SER A 70 -2.27 28.59 17.38
C SER A 70 -2.96 28.96 16.06
N TRP A 71 -3.65 28.04 15.40
CA TRP A 71 -4.18 28.24 14.04
C TRP A 71 -5.07 29.47 13.89
N GLU A 72 -5.97 29.68 14.84
CA GLU A 72 -6.91 30.81 14.82
C GLU A 72 -6.18 32.16 14.97
N ASP A 73 -5.05 32.19 15.68
CA ASP A 73 -4.24 33.39 15.90
C ASP A 73 -3.27 33.71 14.74
N LEU A 74 -3.07 32.77 13.81
CA LEU A 74 -2.19 32.96 12.67
C LEU A 74 -2.86 33.76 11.55
N GLU A 75 -2.13 34.70 10.98
CA GLU A 75 -2.49 35.32 9.71
C GLU A 75 -2.47 34.30 8.56
N ASP A 76 -3.23 34.55 7.49
CA ASP A 76 -3.39 33.62 6.36
C ASP A 76 -2.07 33.18 5.73
N TRP A 77 -1.14 34.13 5.50
CA TRP A 77 0.18 33.80 4.94
C TRP A 77 0.99 32.92 5.89
N ALA A 78 0.81 33.07 7.21
CA ALA A 78 1.48 32.27 8.22
C ALA A 78 0.89 30.85 8.24
N ARG A 79 -0.43 30.71 8.13
CA ARG A 79 -1.10 29.39 7.97
C ARG A 79 -0.59 28.64 6.76
N ILE A 80 -0.47 29.31 5.62
CA ILE A 80 0.11 28.73 4.39
C ILE A 80 1.58 28.35 4.63
N ALA A 81 2.38 29.24 5.24
CA ALA A 81 3.80 29.01 5.48
C ALA A 81 4.05 27.83 6.43
N VAL A 82 3.22 27.64 7.46
CA VAL A 82 3.34 26.57 8.45
C VAL A 82 3.27 25.18 7.81
N VAL A 83 2.50 25.02 6.74
CA VAL A 83 2.39 23.74 6.02
C VAL A 83 3.31 23.71 4.79
N GLY A 84 3.33 24.80 4.03
CA GLY A 84 4.05 24.92 2.77
C GLY A 84 5.57 24.90 2.92
N VAL A 85 6.13 25.64 3.89
CA VAL A 85 7.59 25.72 4.07
C VAL A 85 8.18 24.36 4.46
N PRO A 86 7.64 23.63 5.46
CA PRO A 86 8.09 22.26 5.73
C PRO A 86 7.93 21.33 4.53
N GLY A 87 6.87 21.49 3.73
CA GLY A 87 6.67 20.71 2.51
C GLY A 87 7.75 20.92 1.45
N VAL A 88 8.08 22.18 1.14
CA VAL A 88 9.17 22.52 0.23
C VAL A 88 10.52 22.03 0.76
N LEU A 89 10.79 22.23 2.05
CA LEU A 89 12.02 21.76 2.69
C LEU A 89 12.14 20.24 2.65
N ALA A 90 11.04 19.51 2.83
CA ALA A 90 11.03 18.05 2.74
C ALA A 90 11.29 17.55 1.31
N LEU A 91 10.75 18.23 0.28
CA LEU A 91 11.09 17.94 -1.12
C LEU A 91 12.57 18.20 -1.42
N ALA A 92 13.10 19.34 -0.98
CA ALA A 92 14.50 19.71 -1.15
C ALA A 92 15.43 18.73 -0.42
N LEU A 93 15.08 18.37 0.81
CA LEU A 93 15.79 17.37 1.61
C LEU A 93 15.80 16.02 0.89
N GLY A 94 14.65 15.54 0.40
CA GLY A 94 14.60 14.27 -0.30
C GLY A 94 15.35 14.28 -1.63
N ALA A 95 15.41 15.43 -2.32
CA ALA A 95 16.21 15.58 -3.53
C ALA A 95 17.71 15.50 -3.20
N GLY A 96 18.15 16.17 -2.13
CA GLY A 96 19.53 16.15 -1.65
C GLY A 96 19.97 14.77 -1.15
N LEU A 97 19.21 14.16 -0.24
CA LEU A 97 19.54 12.87 0.39
C LEU A 97 19.69 11.74 -0.63
N ARG A 98 18.93 11.77 -1.72
CA ARG A 98 19.03 10.77 -2.79
C ARG A 98 20.27 10.87 -3.66
N THR A 99 20.99 11.99 -3.63
CA THR A 99 22.28 12.12 -4.34
C THR A 99 23.43 11.50 -3.57
N LEU A 100 23.20 11.13 -2.30
CA LEU A 100 24.18 10.52 -1.44
C LEU A 100 24.28 9.00 -1.71
N PRO A 101 25.47 8.40 -1.55
CA PRO A 101 25.71 7.01 -1.86
C PRO A 101 25.13 6.03 -0.82
N GLU A 102 24.82 6.49 0.40
CA GLU A 102 24.35 5.58 1.46
C GLU A 102 22.89 5.14 1.24
N PRO A 103 22.58 3.82 1.24
CA PRO A 103 21.22 3.32 1.02
C PRO A 103 20.18 3.88 2.00
N GLY A 104 20.56 4.07 3.27
CA GLY A 104 19.68 4.66 4.29
C GLY A 104 19.33 6.12 4.03
N MET A 105 20.23 6.89 3.41
CA MET A 105 19.95 8.28 3.01
C MET A 105 18.96 8.31 1.86
N VAL A 106 19.13 7.43 0.87
CA VAL A 106 18.20 7.29 -0.26
C VAL A 106 16.79 6.93 0.23
N ARG A 107 16.68 5.94 1.13
CA ARG A 107 15.39 5.57 1.77
C ARG A 107 14.77 6.76 2.52
N GLY A 108 15.56 7.45 3.35
CA GLY A 108 15.17 8.68 4.04
C GLY A 108 14.64 9.74 3.07
N GLY A 109 15.29 9.89 1.92
CA GLY A 109 14.89 10.84 0.88
C GLY A 109 13.54 10.50 0.24
N HIS A 110 13.23 9.21 0.03
CA HIS A 110 11.92 8.81 -0.47
C HIS A 110 10.77 9.12 0.51
N ILE A 111 11.01 8.94 1.82
CA ILE A 111 10.04 9.29 2.86
C ILE A 111 9.88 10.81 2.96
N ALA A 112 10.99 11.57 2.88
CA ALA A 112 10.93 13.03 2.85
C ALA A 112 10.14 13.55 1.64
N TRP A 113 10.29 12.93 0.46
CA TRP A 113 9.48 13.25 -0.71
C TRP A 113 7.99 12.98 -0.52
N LEU A 114 7.64 11.83 0.08
CA LEU A 114 6.23 11.53 0.39
C LEU A 114 5.65 12.57 1.36
N ALA A 115 6.38 12.89 2.44
CA ALA A 115 5.97 13.92 3.41
C ALA A 115 5.83 15.30 2.74
N GLY A 116 6.77 15.67 1.88
CA GLY A 116 6.70 16.92 1.11
C GLY A 116 5.48 16.97 0.20
N GLY A 117 5.15 15.87 -0.49
CA GLY A 117 3.94 15.76 -1.30
C GLY A 117 2.65 15.97 -0.51
N VAL A 118 2.55 15.33 0.67
CA VAL A 118 1.40 15.47 1.58
C VAL A 118 1.28 16.89 2.14
N LEU A 119 2.38 17.50 2.54
CA LEU A 119 2.38 18.86 3.07
C LEU A 119 2.01 19.87 1.99
N LEU A 120 2.51 19.73 0.76
CA LEU A 120 2.19 20.66 -0.32
C LEU A 120 0.75 20.51 -0.83
N SER A 121 0.19 19.30 -0.84
CA SER A 121 -1.25 19.14 -1.08
C SER A 121 -2.05 19.78 0.05
N GLY A 122 -1.67 19.59 1.32
CA GLY A 122 -2.27 20.28 2.47
C GLY A 122 -2.19 21.81 2.39
N ALA A 123 -1.04 22.36 1.95
CA ALA A 123 -0.87 23.80 1.75
C ALA A 123 -1.81 24.35 0.67
N THR A 124 -2.17 23.54 -0.34
CA THR A 124 -3.21 23.89 -1.32
C THR A 124 -4.57 24.04 -0.64
N ALA A 125 -4.90 23.15 0.30
CA ALA A 125 -6.15 23.24 1.05
C ALA A 125 -6.24 24.55 1.85
N VAL A 126 -5.17 24.87 2.58
CA VAL A 126 -5.05 26.11 3.36
C VAL A 126 -5.12 27.36 2.48
N THR A 127 -4.44 27.34 1.33
CA THR A 127 -4.44 28.46 0.39
C THR A 127 -5.84 28.71 -0.17
N GLY A 128 -6.56 27.64 -0.52
CA GLY A 128 -7.93 27.75 -1.01
C GLY A 128 -8.90 28.29 0.05
N ASP A 129 -8.75 27.86 1.30
CA ASP A 129 -9.55 28.35 2.43
C ASP A 129 -9.33 29.85 2.67
N SER A 130 -8.07 30.30 2.76
CA SER A 130 -7.73 31.73 2.89
C SER A 130 -8.18 32.56 1.67
N ALA A 131 -8.26 31.96 0.48
CA ALA A 131 -8.78 32.61 -0.72
C ALA A 131 -10.32 32.63 -0.81
N GLY A 132 -11.03 32.05 0.17
CA GLY A 132 -12.49 31.98 0.21
C GLY A 132 -13.09 31.04 -0.84
N TRP A 133 -12.34 30.01 -1.27
CA TRP A 133 -12.85 29.02 -2.19
C TRP A 133 -13.91 28.14 -1.52
N ARG A 134 -14.77 27.51 -2.32
CA ARG A 134 -15.73 26.55 -1.80
C ARG A 134 -15.02 25.27 -1.36
N ALA A 135 -15.54 24.61 -0.33
CA ALA A 135 -14.93 23.41 0.24
C ALA A 135 -14.77 22.25 -0.77
N ASP A 136 -15.72 22.10 -1.70
CA ASP A 136 -15.67 21.12 -2.80
C ASP A 136 -14.54 21.43 -3.80
N ASP A 137 -14.32 22.71 -4.12
CA ASP A 137 -13.23 23.15 -4.99
C ASP A 137 -11.86 22.98 -4.32
N ILE A 138 -11.77 23.26 -3.01
CA ILE A 138 -10.57 23.08 -2.19
C ILE A 138 -10.16 21.60 -2.17
N GLN A 139 -11.11 20.69 -1.91
CA GLN A 139 -10.85 19.25 -1.91
C GLN A 139 -10.38 18.76 -3.28
N LEU A 140 -11.02 19.21 -4.36
CA LEU A 140 -10.65 18.83 -5.72
C LEU A 140 -9.25 19.34 -6.08
N ALA A 141 -8.94 20.60 -5.80
CA ALA A 141 -7.61 21.16 -6.02
C ALA A 141 -6.53 20.42 -5.22
N THR A 142 -6.81 20.09 -3.96
CA THR A 142 -5.92 19.33 -3.09
C THR A 142 -5.66 17.92 -3.64
N GLY A 143 -6.70 17.21 -4.06
CA GLY A 143 -6.60 15.88 -4.67
C GLY A 143 -5.83 15.88 -6.00
N LEU A 144 -6.04 16.91 -6.83
CA LEU A 144 -5.30 17.09 -8.09
C LEU A 144 -3.82 17.37 -7.84
N VAL A 145 -3.49 18.29 -6.92
CA VAL A 145 -2.09 18.58 -6.55
C VAL A 145 -1.41 17.34 -5.97
N ALA A 146 -2.09 16.60 -5.08
CA ALA A 146 -1.58 15.34 -4.55
C ALA A 146 -1.29 14.32 -5.66
N THR A 147 -2.19 14.21 -6.65
CA THR A 147 -2.03 13.28 -7.78
C THR A 147 -0.86 13.67 -8.67
N ILE A 148 -0.75 14.96 -9.02
CA ILE A 148 0.35 15.49 -9.83
C ILE A 148 1.69 15.26 -9.13
N LEU A 149 1.78 15.59 -7.85
CA LEU A 149 3.02 15.40 -7.07
C LEU A 149 3.36 13.91 -6.92
N ALA A 150 2.39 13.05 -6.56
CA ALA A 150 2.64 11.63 -6.40
C ALA A 150 3.15 10.99 -7.70
N LEU A 151 2.53 11.31 -8.84
CA LEU A 151 2.97 10.82 -10.16
C LEU A 151 4.34 11.39 -10.55
N ALA A 152 4.58 12.69 -10.34
CA ALA A 152 5.87 13.30 -10.65
C ALA A 152 7.00 12.68 -9.82
N LEU A 153 6.81 12.52 -8.51
CA LEU A 153 7.80 11.92 -7.62
C LEU A 153 8.05 10.45 -7.96
N TRP A 154 7.01 9.71 -8.34
CA TRP A 154 7.14 8.33 -8.82
C TRP A 154 7.90 8.23 -10.13
N VAL A 155 7.62 9.10 -11.12
CA VAL A 155 8.38 9.14 -12.39
C VAL A 155 9.84 9.49 -12.14
N LEU A 156 10.13 10.39 -11.18
CA LEU A 156 11.50 10.82 -10.85
C LEU A 156 12.29 9.81 -10.00
N ALA A 157 11.64 9.03 -9.15
CA ALA A 157 12.12 7.69 -8.81
C ALA A 157 11.01 6.78 -8.33
N PRO A 158 10.82 5.65 -9.03
CA PRO A 158 9.96 4.59 -8.58
C PRO A 158 10.50 4.00 -7.28
N ALA A 159 9.75 4.14 -6.19
CA ALA A 159 10.07 3.54 -4.89
C ALA A 159 8.79 3.28 -4.08
N HIS A 160 8.90 2.44 -3.06
CA HIS A 160 7.75 1.99 -2.26
C HIS A 160 6.90 3.14 -1.70
N PRO A 161 7.49 4.20 -1.09
CA PRO A 161 6.71 5.33 -0.57
C PRO A 161 5.93 6.09 -1.66
N GLN A 162 6.48 6.19 -2.87
CA GLN A 162 5.87 6.91 -3.98
C GLN A 162 4.65 6.18 -4.50
N VAL A 163 4.69 4.84 -4.54
CA VAL A 163 3.51 4.02 -4.88
C VAL A 163 2.40 4.17 -3.84
N LEU A 164 2.76 4.22 -2.55
CA LEU A 164 1.79 4.53 -1.48
C LEU A 164 1.22 5.95 -1.65
N GLY A 165 2.06 6.90 -2.06
CA GLY A 165 1.65 8.27 -2.40
C GLY A 165 0.61 8.31 -3.54
N ILE A 166 0.79 7.51 -4.59
CA ILE A 166 -0.20 7.37 -5.67
C ILE A 166 -1.52 6.83 -5.12
N GLY A 167 -1.48 5.82 -4.24
CA GLY A 167 -2.67 5.27 -3.59
C GLY A 167 -3.41 6.31 -2.74
N GLY A 168 -2.68 7.05 -1.91
CA GLY A 168 -3.24 8.13 -1.09
C GLY A 168 -3.84 9.25 -1.93
N ALA A 169 -3.15 9.67 -3.00
CA ALA A 169 -3.65 10.69 -3.92
C ALA A 169 -4.92 10.23 -4.67
N ALA A 170 -4.95 8.98 -5.15
CA ALA A 170 -6.13 8.38 -5.76
C ALA A 170 -7.32 8.35 -4.80
N TYR A 171 -7.09 8.00 -3.53
CA TYR A 171 -8.10 8.05 -2.49
C TYR A 171 -8.62 9.47 -2.27
N MET A 172 -7.73 10.44 -2.05
CA MET A 172 -8.14 11.84 -1.83
C MET A 172 -8.92 12.42 -3.01
N LEU A 173 -8.47 12.15 -4.24
CA LEU A 173 -9.17 12.59 -5.45
C LEU A 173 -10.57 11.95 -5.55
N SER A 174 -10.70 10.68 -5.18
CA SER A 174 -11.99 9.98 -5.19
C SER A 174 -12.95 10.56 -4.13
N ILE A 175 -12.46 10.88 -2.93
CA ILE A 175 -13.24 11.59 -1.90
C ILE A 175 -13.68 12.97 -2.41
N ALA A 176 -12.79 13.72 -3.05
CA ALA A 176 -13.14 15.03 -3.62
C ALA A 176 -14.23 14.92 -4.70
N LEU A 177 -14.23 13.84 -5.51
CA LEU A 177 -15.29 13.58 -6.49
C LEU A 177 -16.63 13.24 -5.80
N GLY A 178 -16.62 12.51 -4.68
CA GLY A 178 -17.82 12.25 -3.89
C GLY A 178 -18.40 13.49 -3.21
N GLY A 179 -17.56 14.47 -2.87
CA GLY A 179 -17.98 15.75 -2.30
C GLY A 179 -18.52 16.78 -3.31
N ARG A 180 -18.67 16.42 -4.59
CA ARG A 180 -19.16 17.33 -5.65
C ARG A 180 -20.68 17.54 -5.65
N SER A 181 -21.43 16.62 -5.06
CA SER A 181 -22.88 16.72 -4.88
C SER A 181 -23.23 17.52 -3.62
N ASP A 182 -24.48 17.97 -3.52
CA ASP A 182 -24.96 18.74 -2.36
C ASP A 182 -24.80 17.97 -1.05
N GLU A 183 -25.01 16.65 -1.11
CA GLU A 183 -24.67 15.69 -0.06
C GLU A 183 -23.48 14.84 -0.52
N PHE A 184 -22.63 14.42 0.41
CA PHE A 184 -21.49 13.57 0.08
C PHE A 184 -21.96 12.22 -0.48
N SER A 185 -21.51 11.86 -1.69
CA SER A 185 -21.84 10.58 -2.33
C SER A 185 -20.73 9.56 -2.14
N PHE A 186 -20.96 8.60 -1.24
CA PHE A 186 -20.08 7.44 -1.10
C PHE A 186 -20.08 6.55 -2.34
N LEU A 187 -21.21 6.52 -3.08
CA LEU A 187 -21.28 5.83 -4.37
C LEU A 187 -20.25 6.37 -5.36
N VAL A 188 -20.21 7.69 -5.58
CA VAL A 188 -19.28 8.33 -6.52
C VAL A 188 -17.83 8.20 -6.05
N ALA A 189 -17.55 8.44 -4.77
CA ALA A 189 -16.21 8.26 -4.20
C ALA A 189 -15.72 6.81 -4.31
N GLY A 190 -16.59 5.85 -3.99
CA GLY A 190 -16.27 4.42 -4.04
C GLY A 190 -16.03 3.91 -5.45
N ILE A 191 -16.94 4.23 -6.39
CA ILE A 191 -16.81 3.80 -7.80
C ILE A 191 -15.59 4.43 -8.45
N SER A 192 -15.34 5.74 -8.23
CA SER A 192 -14.15 6.40 -8.80
C SER A 192 -12.86 5.76 -8.30
N LEU A 193 -12.77 5.45 -7.01
CA LEU A 193 -11.61 4.75 -6.44
C LEU A 193 -11.45 3.34 -7.02
N ALA A 194 -12.55 2.59 -7.15
CA ALA A 194 -12.52 1.25 -7.72
C ALA A 194 -12.10 1.25 -9.21
N ILE A 195 -12.53 2.24 -10.00
CA ILE A 195 -12.10 2.43 -11.39
C ILE A 195 -10.60 2.72 -11.45
N VAL A 196 -10.09 3.63 -10.61
CA VAL A 196 -8.65 3.93 -10.53
C VAL A 196 -7.87 2.69 -10.10
N GLY A 197 -8.38 1.92 -9.13
CA GLY A 197 -7.80 0.65 -8.72
C GLY A 197 -7.75 -0.38 -9.85
N GLY A 198 -8.82 -0.52 -10.63
CA GLY A 198 -8.88 -1.40 -11.80
C GLY A 198 -7.89 -0.99 -12.90
N ALA A 199 -7.82 0.30 -13.23
CA ALA A 199 -6.83 0.84 -14.16
C ALA A 199 -5.40 0.64 -13.64
N GLY A 200 -5.18 0.82 -12.34
CA GLY A 200 -3.93 0.56 -11.67
C GLY A 200 -3.53 -0.92 -11.74
N ALA A 201 -4.45 -1.85 -11.51
CA ALA A 201 -4.19 -3.29 -11.66
C ALA A 201 -3.73 -3.63 -13.08
N LEU A 202 -4.36 -3.04 -14.10
CA LEU A 202 -3.93 -3.18 -15.50
C LEU A 202 -2.53 -2.60 -15.75
N ALA A 203 -2.16 -1.51 -15.09
CA ALA A 203 -0.82 -0.92 -15.18
C ALA A 203 0.24 -1.79 -14.47
N VAL A 204 -0.07 -2.30 -13.28
CA VAL A 204 0.78 -3.21 -12.51
C VAL A 204 1.04 -4.49 -13.29
N GLU A 205 0.00 -5.10 -13.85
CA GLU A 205 0.14 -6.35 -14.58
C GLU A 205 0.81 -6.20 -15.95
N ARG A 206 0.95 -4.96 -16.46
CA ARG A 206 1.79 -4.61 -17.62
C ARG A 206 3.22 -4.23 -17.25
N GLY A 207 3.57 -4.20 -15.96
CA GLY A 207 4.88 -3.77 -15.49
C GLY A 207 5.11 -2.26 -15.59
N TRP A 208 4.05 -1.45 -15.71
CA TRP A 208 4.18 0.01 -15.78
C TRP A 208 4.33 0.65 -14.41
N LEU A 209 3.93 -0.03 -13.33
CA LEU A 209 3.97 0.51 -11.98
C LEU A 209 4.88 -0.32 -11.09
N GLU A 210 6.02 0.25 -10.75
CA GLU A 210 7.06 -0.34 -9.90
C GLU A 210 7.23 0.49 -8.61
N PRO A 211 7.57 -0.14 -7.46
CA PRO A 211 7.76 -1.58 -7.24
C PRO A 211 6.45 -2.38 -7.21
N GLN A 212 6.44 -3.63 -7.69
CA GLN A 212 5.20 -4.39 -7.90
C GLN A 212 4.45 -4.75 -6.61
N LEU A 213 5.14 -5.11 -5.52
CA LEU A 213 4.47 -5.56 -4.29
C LEU A 213 3.60 -4.47 -3.64
N PRO A 214 4.09 -3.24 -3.36
CA PRO A 214 3.24 -2.17 -2.85
C PRO A 214 2.19 -1.75 -3.88
N ALA A 215 2.51 -1.84 -5.17
CA ALA A 215 1.56 -1.50 -6.23
C ALA A 215 0.35 -2.43 -6.23
N ARG A 216 0.58 -3.75 -6.16
CA ARG A 216 -0.47 -4.76 -6.00
C ARG A 216 -1.30 -4.52 -4.75
N ALA A 217 -0.67 -4.15 -3.64
CA ALA A 217 -1.38 -3.85 -2.39
C ALA A 217 -2.30 -2.64 -2.54
N VAL A 218 -1.77 -1.53 -3.10
CA VAL A 218 -2.52 -0.29 -3.32
C VAL A 218 -3.70 -0.50 -4.25
N VAL A 219 -3.50 -1.16 -5.40
CA VAL A 219 -4.58 -1.37 -6.37
C VAL A 219 -5.64 -2.34 -5.84
N ALA A 220 -5.23 -3.39 -5.13
CA ALA A 220 -6.16 -4.31 -4.50
C ALA A 220 -7.01 -3.61 -3.43
N ALA A 221 -6.37 -2.79 -2.58
CA ALA A 221 -7.06 -1.99 -1.59
C ALA A 221 -8.00 -0.96 -2.24
N ALA A 222 -7.57 -0.28 -3.30
CA ALA A 222 -8.42 0.68 -4.01
C ALA A 222 -9.66 0.01 -4.63
N ILE A 223 -9.52 -1.18 -5.21
CA ILE A 223 -10.65 -1.94 -5.75
C ILE A 223 -11.61 -2.37 -4.64
N THR A 224 -11.10 -3.01 -3.57
CA THR A 224 -11.96 -3.56 -2.52
C THR A 224 -12.57 -2.47 -1.64
N TRP A 225 -11.77 -1.50 -1.20
CA TRP A 225 -12.24 -0.37 -0.41
C TRP A 225 -13.16 0.55 -1.21
N GLY A 226 -12.86 0.78 -2.49
CA GLY A 226 -13.74 1.57 -3.37
C GLY A 226 -15.11 0.91 -3.53
N ALA A 227 -15.14 -0.39 -3.85
CA ALA A 227 -16.39 -1.13 -3.97
C ALA A 227 -17.16 -1.25 -2.65
N PHE A 228 -16.45 -1.40 -1.53
CA PHE A 228 -17.05 -1.33 -0.19
C PHE A 228 -17.69 0.03 0.09
N SER A 229 -16.94 1.10 -0.15
CA SER A 229 -17.40 2.47 0.11
C SER A 229 -18.64 2.80 -0.73
N ALA A 230 -18.68 2.33 -1.99
CA ALA A 230 -19.80 2.56 -2.88
C ALA A 230 -21.15 2.03 -2.34
N GLY A 231 -21.10 1.01 -1.48
CA GLY A 231 -22.29 0.40 -0.87
C GLY A 231 -22.79 1.09 0.40
N PHE A 232 -22.25 2.24 0.83
CA PHE A 232 -22.76 2.92 2.02
C PHE A 232 -24.13 3.58 1.83
N ASP A 233 -24.36 4.21 0.68
CA ASP A 233 -25.59 4.98 0.43
C ASP A 233 -26.69 4.14 -0.22
N GLU A 234 -26.28 3.18 -1.07
CA GLU A 234 -27.16 2.50 -2.01
C GLU A 234 -27.17 1.00 -1.76
N GLY A 235 -28.32 0.45 -1.34
CA GLY A 235 -28.44 -0.96 -0.99
C GLY A 235 -28.08 -1.92 -2.12
N TRP A 236 -28.30 -1.53 -3.39
CA TRP A 236 -27.90 -2.35 -4.54
C TRP A 236 -26.37 -2.42 -4.69
N ALA A 237 -25.66 -1.33 -4.32
CA ALA A 237 -24.22 -1.21 -4.42
C ALA A 237 -23.48 -1.97 -3.32
N GLU A 238 -24.15 -2.39 -2.24
CA GLU A 238 -23.57 -3.27 -1.22
C GLU A 238 -23.02 -4.58 -1.82
N SER A 239 -23.66 -5.08 -2.88
CA SER A 239 -23.20 -6.29 -3.57
C SER A 239 -21.84 -6.12 -4.27
N LEU A 240 -21.43 -4.89 -4.57
CA LEU A 240 -20.21 -4.59 -5.31
C LEU A 240 -18.95 -5.01 -4.54
N VAL A 241 -18.93 -4.91 -3.21
CA VAL A 241 -17.77 -5.33 -2.42
C VAL A 241 -17.49 -6.82 -2.61
N PHE A 242 -18.54 -7.66 -2.67
CA PHE A 242 -18.40 -9.09 -2.86
C PHE A 242 -17.94 -9.43 -4.28
N VAL A 243 -18.52 -8.76 -5.29
CA VAL A 243 -18.13 -8.94 -6.69
C VAL A 243 -16.68 -8.51 -6.92
N ALA A 244 -16.30 -7.32 -6.45
CA ALA A 244 -14.95 -6.78 -6.58
C ALA A 244 -13.93 -7.66 -5.83
N SER A 245 -14.25 -8.06 -4.60
CA SER A 245 -13.37 -8.91 -3.80
C SER A 245 -13.19 -10.30 -4.40
N ALA A 246 -14.26 -10.89 -4.95
CA ALA A 246 -14.16 -12.15 -5.68
C ALA A 246 -13.29 -12.01 -6.94
N ALA A 247 -13.41 -10.91 -7.68
CA ALA A 247 -12.56 -10.61 -8.83
C ALA A 247 -11.07 -10.46 -8.43
N VAL A 248 -10.80 -9.79 -7.30
CA VAL A 248 -9.44 -9.66 -6.77
C VAL A 248 -8.88 -11.02 -6.31
N ILE A 249 -9.69 -11.88 -5.68
CA ILE A 249 -9.28 -13.26 -5.36
C ILE A 249 -9.01 -14.07 -6.63
N ALA A 250 -9.86 -13.96 -7.65
CA ALA A 250 -9.64 -14.63 -8.94
C ALA A 250 -8.33 -14.16 -9.59
N LEU A 251 -8.04 -12.85 -9.53
CA LEU A 251 -6.78 -12.28 -9.99
C LEU A 251 -5.58 -12.86 -9.19
N SER A 252 -5.73 -13.08 -7.89
CA SER A 252 -4.71 -13.75 -7.06
C SER A 252 -4.39 -15.15 -7.56
N VAL A 253 -5.41 -15.94 -7.91
CA VAL A 253 -5.22 -17.31 -8.41
C VAL A 253 -4.51 -17.30 -9.76
N TRP A 254 -4.86 -16.35 -10.63
CA TRP A 254 -4.27 -16.24 -11.96
C TRP A 254 -2.81 -15.75 -11.93
N ARG A 255 -2.48 -14.83 -11.02
CA ARG A 255 -1.16 -14.18 -10.95
C ARG A 255 -0.24 -14.73 -9.85
N GLY A 256 -0.73 -15.65 -9.01
CA GLY A 256 0.04 -16.25 -7.91
C GLY A 256 0.40 -15.29 -6.78
N GLY A 257 -0.34 -14.17 -6.61
CA GLY A 257 0.02 -13.09 -5.69
C GLY A 257 -0.78 -13.08 -4.39
N LEU A 258 -0.16 -13.45 -3.26
CA LEU A 258 -0.81 -13.51 -1.94
C LEU A 258 -1.49 -12.21 -1.50
N VAL A 259 -0.95 -11.05 -1.92
CA VAL A 259 -1.50 -9.72 -1.60
C VAL A 259 -2.93 -9.55 -2.10
N TYR A 260 -3.22 -9.98 -3.33
CA TYR A 260 -4.57 -9.90 -3.89
C TYR A 260 -5.54 -10.78 -3.09
N MET A 261 -5.15 -12.01 -2.77
CA MET A 261 -5.98 -12.91 -1.97
C MET A 261 -6.29 -12.31 -0.60
N LEU A 262 -5.29 -11.78 0.12
CA LEU A 262 -5.52 -11.14 1.42
C LEU A 262 -6.49 -9.95 1.30
N ALA A 263 -6.30 -9.07 0.33
CA ALA A 263 -7.15 -7.91 0.13
C ALA A 263 -8.60 -8.30 -0.20
N GLY A 264 -8.80 -9.29 -1.08
CA GLY A 264 -10.14 -9.78 -1.42
C GLY A 264 -10.81 -10.51 -0.25
N VAL A 265 -10.08 -11.33 0.51
CA VAL A 265 -10.63 -11.96 1.72
C VAL A 265 -11.04 -10.90 2.75
N ALA A 266 -10.20 -9.89 2.97
CA ALA A 266 -10.51 -8.77 3.85
C ALA A 266 -11.74 -7.99 3.38
N GLY A 267 -11.88 -7.78 2.06
CA GLY A 267 -13.05 -7.13 1.47
C GLY A 267 -14.34 -7.91 1.67
N ILE A 268 -14.34 -9.24 1.42
CA ILE A 268 -15.50 -10.10 1.70
C ILE A 268 -15.86 -10.07 3.18
N PHE A 269 -14.86 -10.17 4.06
CA PHE A 269 -15.06 -10.17 5.51
C PHE A 269 -15.64 -8.84 6.00
N GLY A 270 -15.06 -7.71 5.58
CA GLY A 270 -15.56 -6.38 5.92
C GLY A 270 -16.96 -6.12 5.36
N GLY A 271 -17.22 -6.53 4.12
CA GLY A 271 -18.55 -6.49 3.51
C GLY A 271 -19.58 -7.30 4.29
N LEU A 272 -19.24 -8.53 4.69
CA LEU A 272 -20.14 -9.40 5.46
C LEU A 272 -20.48 -8.79 6.82
N ILE A 273 -19.48 -8.29 7.55
CA ILE A 273 -19.70 -7.59 8.83
C ILE A 273 -20.64 -6.41 8.61
N SER A 274 -20.31 -5.52 7.67
CA SER A 274 -21.11 -4.32 7.41
C SER A 274 -22.54 -4.64 7.02
N THR A 275 -22.77 -5.61 6.14
CA THR A 275 -24.12 -6.01 5.72
C THR A 275 -24.92 -6.57 6.89
N ILE A 276 -24.31 -7.45 7.71
CA ILE A 276 -24.99 -8.03 8.88
C ILE A 276 -25.33 -6.94 9.89
N THR A 277 -24.38 -6.08 10.27
CA THR A 277 -24.62 -5.04 11.28
C THR A 277 -25.61 -3.97 10.81
N ARG A 278 -25.78 -3.80 9.51
CA ARG A 278 -26.74 -2.83 8.94
C ARG A 278 -28.17 -3.38 8.85
N HIS A 279 -28.32 -4.70 8.66
CA HIS A 279 -29.63 -5.33 8.44
C HIS A 279 -30.14 -6.13 9.63
N VAL A 280 -29.30 -6.35 10.65
CA VAL A 280 -29.67 -7.11 11.85
C VAL A 280 -29.54 -6.19 13.05
N ASP A 281 -30.68 -5.74 13.57
CA ASP A 281 -30.75 -4.80 14.70
C ASP A 281 -30.28 -5.42 16.01
N GLU A 282 -30.40 -6.74 16.15
CA GLU A 282 -30.05 -7.45 17.39
C GLU A 282 -28.62 -8.00 17.35
N GLU A 283 -27.76 -7.47 18.24
CA GLU A 283 -26.34 -7.82 18.33
C GLU A 283 -26.10 -9.32 18.51
N THR A 284 -26.93 -10.00 19.31
CA THR A 284 -26.85 -11.45 19.52
C THR A 284 -27.08 -12.22 18.22
N THR A 285 -28.07 -11.80 17.43
CA THR A 285 -28.42 -12.42 16.15
C THR A 285 -27.33 -12.17 15.11
N ALA A 286 -26.77 -10.96 15.08
CA ALA A 286 -25.62 -10.61 14.22
C ALA A 286 -24.38 -11.48 14.54
N ALA A 287 -24.05 -11.65 15.82
CA ALA A 287 -22.94 -12.48 16.26
C ALA A 287 -23.13 -13.96 15.89
N LEU A 288 -24.34 -14.50 16.08
CA LEU A 288 -24.66 -15.88 15.70
C LEU A 288 -24.53 -16.10 14.18
N LEU A 289 -24.99 -15.15 13.35
CA LEU A 289 -24.86 -15.22 11.90
C LEU A 289 -23.39 -15.21 11.45
N LEU A 290 -22.55 -14.37 12.07
CA LEU A 290 -21.11 -14.34 11.78
C LEU A 290 -20.43 -15.67 12.13
N ILE A 291 -20.76 -16.25 13.30
CA ILE A 291 -20.25 -17.57 13.71
C ILE A 291 -20.69 -18.64 12.72
N LEU A 292 -21.96 -18.65 12.33
CA LEU A 292 -22.51 -19.61 11.38
C LEU A 292 -21.83 -19.52 10.00
N MET A 293 -21.63 -18.29 9.49
CA MET A 293 -20.95 -18.05 8.22
C MET A 293 -19.47 -18.47 8.29
N GLY A 294 -18.78 -18.18 9.39
CA GLY A 294 -17.41 -18.64 9.61
C GLY A 294 -17.31 -20.18 9.63
N ALA A 295 -18.21 -20.84 10.36
CA ALA A 295 -18.28 -22.30 10.40
C ALA A 295 -18.60 -22.91 9.03
N LEU A 296 -19.52 -22.31 8.28
CA LEU A 296 -19.87 -22.72 6.92
C LEU A 296 -18.69 -22.60 5.96
N LEU A 297 -17.94 -21.48 6.02
CA LEU A 297 -16.74 -21.28 5.22
C LEU A 297 -15.68 -22.36 5.52
N ILE A 298 -15.42 -22.64 6.79
CA ILE A 298 -14.48 -23.70 7.21
C ILE A 298 -14.95 -25.07 6.70
N ALA A 299 -16.24 -25.37 6.81
CA ALA A 299 -16.83 -26.61 6.33
C ALA A 299 -16.68 -26.77 4.80
N VAL A 300 -16.99 -25.71 4.04
CA VAL A 300 -16.83 -25.67 2.57
C VAL A 300 -15.37 -25.87 2.17
N VAL A 301 -14.43 -25.16 2.81
CA VAL A 301 -12.99 -25.31 2.52
C VAL A 301 -12.51 -26.73 2.83
N THR A 302 -12.92 -27.30 3.96
CA THR A 302 -12.57 -28.67 4.36
C THR A 302 -13.15 -29.70 3.39
N PHE A 303 -14.39 -29.49 2.95
CA PHE A 303 -15.04 -30.32 1.94
C PHE A 303 -14.30 -30.24 0.59
N LEU A 304 -14.00 -29.04 0.09
CA LEU A 304 -13.27 -28.85 -1.16
C LEU A 304 -11.86 -29.44 -1.11
N ALA A 305 -11.15 -29.32 0.02
CA ALA A 305 -9.84 -29.91 0.23
C ALA A 305 -9.85 -31.45 0.13
N ARG A 306 -10.99 -32.09 0.44
CA ARG A 306 -11.17 -33.54 0.31
C ARG A 306 -11.20 -34.01 -1.15
N PHE A 307 -11.64 -33.17 -2.08
CA PHE A 307 -11.78 -33.51 -3.51
C PHE A 307 -10.62 -33.02 -4.38
N ARG A 308 -9.80 -32.10 -3.87
CA ARG A 308 -8.56 -31.70 -4.51
C ARG A 308 -7.42 -31.73 -3.49
N PRO A 309 -6.64 -32.82 -3.39
CA PRO A 309 -5.35 -32.73 -2.73
C PRO A 309 -4.51 -31.73 -3.53
N TRP A 310 -4.30 -30.53 -2.97
CA TRP A 310 -3.46 -29.49 -3.57
C TRP A 310 -2.01 -29.94 -3.49
N VAL A 311 -1.65 -30.91 -4.33
CA VAL A 311 -0.26 -31.24 -4.61
C VAL A 311 0.30 -30.01 -5.32
N ARG A 312 1.20 -29.30 -4.64
CA ARG A 312 2.12 -28.39 -5.31
C ARG A 312 2.88 -29.25 -6.32
N THR A 313 2.44 -29.26 -7.57
CA THR A 313 3.30 -29.65 -8.68
C THR A 313 4.37 -28.56 -8.78
N SER A 314 5.43 -28.71 -7.99
CA SER A 314 6.73 -28.16 -8.31
C SER A 314 7.10 -28.71 -9.69
N VAL A 315 6.97 -27.88 -10.72
CA VAL A 315 7.43 -28.20 -12.06
C VAL A 315 8.51 -27.17 -12.40
N SER A 316 9.73 -27.74 -12.44
CA SER A 316 10.90 -27.43 -13.26
C SER A 316 10.97 -26.09 -13.95
#